data_AF-A0A3N5TH86-F1
#
_entry.id   AF-A0A3N5TH86-F1
#
_cell.length_a   1.000
_cell.length_b   1.000
_cell.length_c   1.000
_cell.angle_alpha   90.00
_cell.angle_beta   90.00
_cell.angle_gamma   90.00
#
_symmetry.space_group_name_H-M   'P 1'
#
loop_
_entity.id
_entity.type
_entity.pdbx_description
1 polymer ?
#
loop_
_entity_poly.entity_id
_entity_poly.type
_entity_poly.pdbx_seq_one_letter_code
_entity_poly.pdbx_strand_id
1 'polypeptide(L)'
;MTQGRQSAKFHPTGNEGSIGDWARQRGIPVTRTRLYLDEHLPDTGQFEFLCIMGGPMNIYEEDRYTFLTTEKQFLRSCLDAGKKILGICLGAQL
;
A
#
# COMPACT_ATOMS: atom_id res chain seq x y z
N MET A 1 21.06 11.87 -13.26
CA MET A 1 19.76 12.58 -13.19
C MET A 1 18.66 11.54 -13.10
N THR A 2 18.35 11.03 -11.91
CA THR A 2 17.34 9.99 -11.71
C THR A 2 16.05 10.64 -11.22
N GLN A 3 15.30 11.23 -12.12
CA GLN A 3 13.95 11.71 -11.85
C GLN A 3 13.02 10.50 -11.92
N GLY A 4 13.06 9.64 -10.89
CA GLY A 4 12.55 8.27 -10.96
C GLY A 4 11.61 7.89 -9.82
N ARG A 5 10.34 7.66 -10.16
CA ARG A 5 9.50 6.56 -9.67
C ARG A 5 9.31 6.42 -8.15
N GLN A 6 8.92 7.48 -7.47
CA GLN A 6 8.28 7.33 -6.16
C GLN A 6 6.78 7.22 -6.39
N SER A 7 6.19 6.05 -6.16
CA SER A 7 4.75 5.80 -6.28
C SER A 7 4.29 5.21 -4.95
N ALA A 8 3.70 6.03 -4.08
CA ALA A 8 3.03 5.51 -2.89
C ALA A 8 1.73 4.81 -3.32
N LYS A 9 1.38 3.69 -2.67
CA LYS A 9 0.11 2.96 -2.85
C LYS A 9 -0.58 2.74 -1.51
N PHE A 10 -1.91 2.95 -1.49
CA PHE A 10 -2.77 3.02 -0.29
C PHE A 10 -3.94 2.01 -0.34
N HIS A 11 -4.29 1.40 0.81
CA HIS A 11 -5.36 0.38 1.01
C HIS A 11 -5.95 0.45 2.46
N PRO A 12 -7.25 0.28 2.82
CA PRO A 12 -8.46 1.08 2.55
C PRO A 12 -9.25 1.51 3.83
N THR A 13 -9.69 2.75 4.04
CA THR A 13 -11.01 3.33 3.64
C THR A 13 -10.96 4.86 3.50
N GLY A 14 -9.84 5.48 3.85
CA GLY A 14 -9.68 6.95 3.88
C GLY A 14 -9.18 7.56 2.57
N ASN A 15 -9.07 8.88 2.59
CA ASN A 15 -8.17 9.60 1.69
C ASN A 15 -6.71 9.28 2.06
N GLU A 16 -5.74 9.64 1.21
CA GLU A 16 -4.30 9.45 1.50
C GLU A 16 -3.80 10.31 2.68
N GLY A 17 -4.70 11.09 3.30
CA GLY A 17 -4.45 11.99 4.41
C GLY A 17 -3.25 12.92 4.17
N SER A 18 -2.58 13.26 5.26
CA SER A 18 -1.39 14.11 5.23
C SER A 18 -0.23 13.51 4.42
N ILE A 19 -0.19 12.20 4.21
CA ILE A 19 0.87 11.53 3.44
C ILE A 19 0.67 11.76 1.94
N GLY A 20 -0.58 11.71 1.47
CA GLY A 20 -0.92 12.10 0.12
C GLY A 20 -0.57 13.55 -0.16
N ASP A 21 -0.89 14.45 0.77
CA ASP A 21 -0.57 15.87 0.62
C ASP A 21 0.94 16.11 0.65
N TRP A 22 1.67 15.46 1.56
CA TRP A 22 3.12 15.48 1.60
C TRP A 22 3.77 15.05 0.28
N ALA A 23 3.24 13.99 -0.35
CA ALA A 23 3.72 13.49 -1.63
C ALA A 23 3.42 14.46 -2.77
N ARG A 24 2.19 14.98 -2.83
CA ARG A 24 1.76 15.99 -3.83
C ARG A 24 2.62 17.25 -3.75
N GLN A 25 2.87 17.77 -2.55
CA GLN A 25 3.72 18.95 -2.32
C GLN A 25 5.16 18.76 -2.80
N ARG A 26 5.64 17.51 -2.88
CA ARG A 26 6.99 17.16 -3.34
C ARG A 26 7.03 16.73 -4.81
N GLY A 27 5.91 16.78 -5.52
CA GLY A 27 5.81 16.31 -6.90
C GLY A 27 6.04 14.80 -7.04
N ILE A 28 5.79 14.04 -5.96
CA ILE A 28 5.92 12.59 -5.94
C ILE A 28 4.62 11.99 -6.50
N PRO A 29 4.66 11.22 -7.61
CA PRO A 29 3.49 10.51 -8.11
C PRO A 29 2.88 9.61 -7.04
N VAL A 30 1.56 9.59 -6.94
CA VAL A 30 0.85 8.69 -6.03
C VAL A 30 -0.12 7.85 -6.85
N THR A 31 -0.15 6.56 -6.59
CA THR A 31 -1.15 5.66 -7.17
C THR A 31 -1.92 4.98 -6.04
N ARG A 32 -3.03 4.33 -6.35
CA ARG A 32 -3.81 3.60 -5.35
C ARG A 32 -4.13 2.21 -5.89
N THR A 33 -4.26 1.24 -4.99
CA THR A 33 -4.76 -0.09 -5.33
C THR A 33 -5.76 -0.51 -4.25
N ARG A 34 -6.99 -0.78 -4.66
CA ARG A 34 -8.11 -1.20 -3.81
C ARG A 34 -8.40 -2.69 -4.07
N LEU A 35 -7.59 -3.58 -3.50
CA LEU A 35 -7.87 -5.02 -3.42
C LEU A 35 -9.31 -5.38 -2.99
N TYR A 36 -9.93 -4.68 -2.03
CA TYR A 36 -11.35 -4.89 -1.67
C TYR A 36 -12.36 -4.57 -2.79
N LEU A 37 -11.91 -3.95 -3.89
CA LEU A 37 -12.66 -3.73 -5.14
C LEU A 37 -12.05 -4.55 -6.29
N ASP A 38 -11.29 -5.61 -5.97
CA ASP A 38 -10.63 -6.50 -6.94
C ASP A 38 -9.65 -5.78 -7.89
N GLU A 39 -9.09 -4.63 -7.49
CA GLU A 39 -8.03 -3.98 -8.27
C GLU A 39 -6.72 -4.75 -8.23
N HIS A 40 -5.99 -4.76 -9.35
CA HIS A 40 -4.72 -5.45 -9.45
C HIS A 40 -3.58 -4.73 -8.72
N LEU A 41 -2.75 -5.54 -8.04
CA LEU A 41 -1.49 -5.09 -7.46
C LEU A 41 -0.48 -4.79 -8.58
N PRO A 42 0.36 -3.76 -8.39
CA PRO A 42 1.47 -3.51 -9.30
C PRO A 42 2.55 -4.58 -9.16
N ASP A 43 3.48 -4.60 -10.10
CA ASP A 43 4.77 -5.27 -9.88
C ASP A 43 5.60 -4.48 -8.85
N THR A 44 6.36 -5.19 -8.02
CA THR A 44 7.23 -4.57 -6.98
C THR A 44 8.28 -3.63 -7.58
N GLY A 45 8.64 -3.81 -8.86
CA GLY A 45 9.56 -2.92 -9.60
C GLY A 45 8.95 -1.58 -10.04
N GLN A 46 7.64 -1.38 -9.89
CA GLN A 46 6.93 -0.17 -10.34
C GLN A 46 6.88 0.95 -9.28
N PHE A 47 7.35 0.68 -8.05
CA PHE A 47 7.37 1.63 -6.95
C PHE A 47 8.55 1.41 -6.01
N GLU A 48 8.89 2.45 -5.26
CA GLU A 48 9.99 2.44 -4.27
C GLU A 48 9.51 2.51 -2.82
N PHE A 49 8.28 3.01 -2.60
CA PHE A 49 7.69 3.21 -1.28
C PHE A 49 6.23 2.74 -1.28
N LEU A 50 5.85 1.94 -0.30
CA LEU A 50 4.50 1.43 -0.10
C LEU A 50 3.91 1.99 1.20
N CYS A 51 2.63 2.40 1.17
CA CYS A 51 1.98 3.02 2.32
C CYS A 51 0.62 2.35 2.60
N ILE A 52 0.56 1.41 3.53
CA ILE A 52 -0.64 0.61 3.78
C ILE A 52 -1.49 1.35 4.82
N MET A 53 -2.74 1.65 4.48
CA MET A 53 -3.66 2.33 5.41
C MET A 53 -4.39 1.32 6.29
N GLY A 54 -5.07 1.87 7.30
CA GLY A 54 -5.98 1.11 8.11
C GLY A 54 -7.32 0.87 7.40
N GLY A 55 -8.02 -0.17 7.84
CA GLY A 55 -9.44 -0.40 7.55
C GLY A 55 -10.15 -0.93 8.80
N PRO A 56 -11.49 -1.00 8.80
CA PRO A 56 -12.26 -1.51 9.93
C PRO A 56 -12.16 -3.03 10.18
N MET A 57 -11.46 -3.79 9.33
CA MET A 57 -11.28 -5.24 9.51
C MET A 57 -10.24 -5.56 10.60
N ASN A 58 -10.25 -6.79 11.08
CA ASN A 58 -9.15 -7.40 11.82
C ASN A 58 -8.26 -8.22 10.84
N ILE A 59 -6.95 -8.24 11.07
CA ILE A 59 -5.98 -8.95 10.22
C ILE A 59 -6.20 -10.47 10.11
N TYR A 60 -6.95 -11.08 11.03
CA TYR A 60 -7.22 -12.53 11.06
C TYR A 60 -8.57 -12.92 10.43
N GLU A 61 -9.21 -11.99 9.71
CA GLU A 61 -10.51 -12.21 9.09
C GLU A 61 -10.39 -12.63 7.62
N GLU A 62 -9.36 -13.38 7.23
CA GLU A 62 -9.14 -13.80 5.84
C GLU A 62 -10.30 -14.62 5.26
N ASP A 63 -11.03 -15.36 6.11
CA ASP A 63 -12.24 -16.10 5.71
C ASP A 63 -13.39 -15.17 5.26
N ARG A 64 -13.42 -13.94 5.79
CA ARG A 64 -14.42 -12.91 5.46
C ARG A 64 -13.90 -11.94 4.40
N TYR A 65 -12.61 -11.63 4.45
CA TYR A 65 -11.93 -10.65 3.62
C TYR A 65 -10.74 -11.33 2.92
N THR A 66 -11.04 -12.07 1.85
CA THR A 66 -10.05 -12.88 1.13
C THR A 66 -8.87 -12.07 0.59
N PHE A 67 -9.06 -10.77 0.34
CA PHE A 67 -7.99 -9.87 -0.06
C PHE A 67 -6.87 -9.73 0.97
N LEU A 68 -7.13 -9.97 2.26
CA LEU A 68 -6.10 -9.91 3.31
C LEU A 68 -4.99 -10.95 3.08
N THR A 69 -5.34 -12.13 2.55
CA THR A 69 -4.35 -13.15 2.17
C THR A 69 -3.45 -12.64 1.05
N THR A 70 -4.05 -12.07 0.00
CA THR A 70 -3.32 -11.48 -1.14
C THR A 70 -2.44 -10.32 -0.69
N GLU A 71 -2.94 -9.48 0.23
CA GLU A 71 -2.22 -8.34 0.77
C GLU A 71 -0.98 -8.80 1.55
N LYS A 72 -1.12 -9.76 2.47
CA LYS A 72 0.02 -10.31 3.24
C LYS A 72 1.08 -10.96 2.33
N GLN A 73 0.67 -11.65 1.28
CA GLN A 73 1.59 -12.24 0.30
C GLN A 73 2.35 -11.15 -0.48
N PHE A 74 1.66 -10.08 -0.90
CA PHE A 74 2.29 -8.96 -1.57
C PHE A 74 3.29 -8.23 -0.68
N LEU A 75 2.96 -8.05 0.61
CA LEU A 75 3.85 -7.42 1.58
C LEU A 75 5.14 -8.22 1.78
N ARG A 76 5.06 -9.55 1.85
CA ARG A 76 6.26 -10.41 1.83
C ARG A 76 7.11 -10.18 0.60
N SER A 77 6.51 -10.19 -0.59
CA SER A 77 7.24 -9.91 -1.84
C SER A 77 7.89 -8.52 -1.86
N CYS A 78 7.27 -7.52 -1.22
CA CYS A 78 7.84 -6.18 -1.09
C CYS A 78 9.04 -6.16 -0.13
N LEU A 79 8.93 -6.84 1.01
CA LEU A 79 10.01 -6.98 1.98
C LEU A 79 11.22 -7.70 1.37
N ASP A 80 10.97 -8.81 0.68
CA ASP A 80 12.00 -9.58 -0.02
C ASP A 80 12.69 -8.76 -1.13
N ALA A 81 11.94 -7.87 -1.78
CA ALA A 81 12.46 -6.93 -2.77
C ALA A 81 13.12 -5.67 -2.18
N GLY A 82 13.25 -5.58 -0.84
CA GLY A 82 13.88 -4.44 -0.16
C GLY A 82 13.10 -3.13 -0.27
N LYS A 83 11.78 -3.20 -0.47
CA LYS A 83 10.93 -2.01 -0.60
C LYS A 83 10.74 -1.33 0.75
N LYS A 84 10.62 0.00 0.73
CA LYS A 84 10.30 0.78 1.94
C LYS A 84 8.79 0.72 2.18
N ILE A 85 8.37 0.26 3.36
CA ILE A 85 6.96 0.08 3.70
C ILE A 85 6.63 0.93 4.94
N LEU A 86 5.51 1.65 4.88
CA LEU A 86 4.90 2.35 6.00
C LEU A 86 3.49 1.79 6.22
N GLY A 87 3.28 1.11 7.35
CA GLY A 87 1.95 0.66 7.77
C GLY A 87 1.31 1.65 8.75
N ILE A 88 0.00 1.89 8.60
CA ILE A 88 -0.77 2.77 9.49
C ILE A 88 -2.00 2.03 10.00
N CYS A 89 -2.22 2.06 11.32
CA CYS A 89 -3.35 1.38 11.97
C CYS A 89 -3.34 -0.12 11.61
N LEU A 90 -4.36 -0.65 10.94
CA LEU A 90 -4.40 -2.04 10.46
C LEU A 90 -3.19 -2.37 9.57
N GLY A 91 -2.76 -1.44 8.73
CA GLY A 91 -1.60 -1.63 7.85
C GLY A 91 -0.28 -1.86 8.60
N ALA A 92 -0.19 -1.45 9.87
CA ALA A 92 0.97 -1.75 10.72
C ALA A 92 0.88 -3.11 11.42
N GLN A 93 -0.30 -3.74 11.40
CA GLN A 93 -0.56 -5.05 12.00
C GLN A 93 -0.39 -6.19 10.98
N LEU A 94 -0.46 -5.88 9.68
CA LEU A 94 -0.24 -6.80 8.55
C LEU A 94 1.24 -7.16 8.38
#